data_AF-A0A2V9BB29-F1
#
_entry.id   AF-A0A2V9BB29-F1
#
_cell.length_a   1.000
_cell.length_b   1.000
_cell.length_c   1.000
_cell.angle_alpha   90.00
_cell.angle_beta   90.00
_cell.angle_gamma   90.00
#
_symmetry.space_group_name_H-M   'P 1'
#
loop_
_entity.id
_entity.type
_entity.pdbx_description
1 polymer ?
#
loop_
_entity_poly.entity_id
_entity_poly.type
_entity_poly.pdbx_seq_one_letter_code
_entity_poly.pdbx_strand_id
1 'polypeptide(L)'
;KQDVKFAITRDAGRFDCEGYLNNGEGAGLFHFTPDAQYVSQMAALGFIGIDEEKEFSMAILDVSVAFAKEIKSKNVHGLDTDKLIAFRIFKVSSEFIDALRKAGLPATDADKLVAFRIHGVSPEMVGYLRQSGYQPDEDTLVAMRIHGVSPDYMQELKKDGYDHIDLQKLIAFRIHGVSPDFIEKLQTLGFKHPEPDQLVAMRIHGVSPEFISGLQSRGMKNLTIDQLVSLRIHGID
;
A
#
# COMPACT_ATOMS: atom_id res chain seq x y z
N LYS A 1 44.56 0.37 -9.37
CA LYS A 1 43.76 0.86 -10.52
C LYS A 1 43.93 -0.09 -11.69
N GLN A 2 42.84 -0.73 -12.13
CA GLN A 2 42.80 -1.67 -13.25
C GLN A 2 41.76 -1.18 -14.25
N ASP A 3 42.13 -1.07 -15.52
CA ASP A 3 41.18 -0.71 -16.57
C ASP A 3 40.25 -1.88 -16.86
N VAL A 4 38.97 -1.58 -17.08
CA VAL A 4 37.93 -2.59 -17.32
C VAL A 4 37.07 -2.15 -18.50
N LYS A 5 36.76 -3.12 -19.36
CA LYS A 5 35.76 -3.00 -20.43
C LYS A 5 34.83 -4.19 -20.36
N PHE A 6 33.53 -3.94 -20.39
CA PHE A 6 32.51 -4.98 -20.42
C PHE A 6 31.27 -4.45 -21.11
N ALA A 7 30.36 -5.35 -21.45
CA ALA A 7 29.07 -4.95 -21.99
C ALA A 7 27.92 -5.61 -21.25
N ILE A 8 26.83 -4.87 -21.12
CA ILE A 8 25.55 -5.36 -20.62
C ILE A 8 24.61 -5.42 -21.81
N THR A 9 24.15 -6.61 -22.16
CA THR A 9 23.17 -6.81 -23.23
C THR A 9 21.80 -7.05 -22.63
N ARG A 10 20.82 -6.29 -23.10
CA ARG A 10 19.40 -6.39 -22.75
C ARG A 10 18.61 -6.54 -24.04
N ASP A 11 17.35 -6.94 -23.93
CA ASP A 11 16.46 -6.97 -25.10
C ASP A 11 16.39 -5.58 -25.75
N ALA A 12 16.22 -4.52 -24.95
CA ALA A 12 16.08 -3.13 -25.41
C ALA A 12 17.38 -2.47 -25.89
N GLY A 13 18.50 -3.18 -25.91
CA GLY A 13 19.77 -2.63 -26.38
C GLY A 13 20.97 -3.01 -25.53
N ARG A 14 22.09 -2.38 -25.84
CA ARG A 14 23.40 -2.74 -25.29
C ARG A 14 24.07 -1.54 -24.66
N PHE A 15 24.65 -1.75 -23.47
CA PHE A 15 25.56 -0.81 -22.83
C PHE A 15 26.98 -1.32 -23.03
N ASP A 16 27.82 -0.54 -23.70
CA ASP A 16 29.27 -0.75 -23.73
C ASP A 16 29.89 0.16 -22.67
N CYS A 17 30.50 -0.46 -21.66
CA CYS A 17 31.03 0.22 -20.48
C CYS A 17 32.56 0.15 -20.47
N GLU A 18 33.19 1.29 -20.19
CA GLU A 18 34.63 1.36 -19.98
C GLU A 18 34.99 2.27 -18.79
N GLY A 19 36.01 1.89 -18.05
CA GLY A 19 36.41 2.64 -16.87
C GLY A 19 37.55 1.96 -16.13
N TYR A 20 37.64 2.23 -14.84
CA TYR A 20 38.66 1.64 -13.97
C TYR A 20 38.06 1.18 -12.64
N LEU A 21 38.68 0.14 -12.08
CA LEU A 21 38.42 -0.34 -10.72
C LEU A 21 39.63 -0.09 -9.82
N ASN A 22 39.37 0.19 -8.55
CA ASN A 22 40.38 0.30 -7.51
C ASN A 22 39.78 -0.14 -6.16
N ASN A 23 40.28 -1.25 -5.60
CA ASN A 23 39.87 -1.76 -4.28
C ASN A 23 38.34 -1.90 -4.08
N GLY A 24 37.64 -2.39 -5.10
CA GLY A 24 36.18 -2.59 -5.04
C GLY A 24 35.34 -1.37 -5.44
N GLU A 25 35.96 -0.21 -5.64
CA GLU A 25 35.32 0.99 -6.18
C GLU A 25 35.61 1.15 -7.67
N GLY A 26 34.69 1.75 -8.41
CA GLY A 26 34.81 1.94 -9.85
C GLY A 26 34.21 3.24 -10.35
N ALA A 27 34.78 3.78 -11.43
CA ALA A 27 34.21 4.89 -12.19
C ALA A 27 34.48 4.67 -13.68
N GLY A 28 33.56 5.15 -14.52
CA GLY A 28 33.64 4.95 -15.96
C GLY A 28 32.54 5.69 -16.72
N LEU A 29 32.56 5.47 -18.02
CA LEU A 29 31.55 5.94 -18.95
C LEU A 29 30.85 4.73 -19.57
N PHE A 30 29.65 4.96 -20.08
CA PHE A 30 28.96 3.98 -20.91
C PHE A 30 28.45 4.65 -22.19
N HIS A 31 28.30 3.84 -23.23
CA HIS A 31 27.56 4.19 -24.43
C HIS A 31 26.39 3.21 -24.57
N PHE A 32 25.18 3.73 -24.74
CA PHE A 32 23.99 2.92 -24.98
C PHE A 32 23.69 2.88 -26.48
N THR A 33 23.53 1.68 -27.02
CA THR A 33 23.08 1.44 -28.39
C THR A 33 21.70 0.78 -28.34
N PRO A 34 20.63 1.45 -28.83
CA PRO A 34 19.28 0.87 -28.88
C PRO A 34 19.19 -0.30 -29.87
N ASP A 35 18.17 -1.16 -29.70
CA ASP A 35 17.90 -2.29 -30.58
C ASP A 35 16.55 -2.12 -31.30
N ALA A 36 16.60 -1.77 -32.59
CA ALA A 36 15.40 -1.60 -33.41
C ALA A 36 14.52 -2.87 -33.51
N GLN A 37 15.07 -4.06 -33.30
CA GLN A 37 14.29 -5.29 -33.26
C GLN A 37 13.40 -5.35 -32.01
N TYR A 38 13.88 -4.84 -30.88
CA TYR A 38 13.11 -4.76 -29.64
C TYR A 38 11.87 -3.89 -29.81
N VAL A 39 12.02 -2.67 -30.33
CA VAL A 39 10.90 -1.76 -30.58
C VAL A 39 9.86 -2.42 -31.50
N SER A 40 10.31 -3.10 -32.55
CA SER A 40 9.44 -3.83 -33.47
C SER A 40 8.68 -4.99 -32.80
N GLN A 41 9.36 -5.75 -31.93
CA GLN A 41 8.75 -6.85 -31.17
C GLN A 41 7.74 -6.34 -30.13
N MET A 42 8.06 -5.25 -29.44
CA MET A 42 7.16 -4.60 -28.48
C MET A 42 5.92 -4.03 -29.19
N ALA A 43 6.09 -3.40 -30.35
CA ALA A 43 4.99 -2.91 -31.17
C ALA A 43 4.07 -4.06 -31.64
N ALA A 44 4.63 -5.22 -32.02
CA ALA A 44 3.84 -6.42 -32.34
C ALA A 44 3.06 -6.97 -31.14
N LEU A 45 3.52 -6.70 -29.91
CA LEU A 45 2.78 -6.95 -28.68
C LEU A 45 1.80 -5.82 -28.32
N GLY A 46 1.68 -4.78 -29.15
CA GLY A 46 0.79 -3.63 -28.90
C GLY A 46 1.38 -2.57 -27.96
N PHE A 47 2.64 -2.71 -27.55
CA PHE A 47 3.37 -1.71 -26.78
C PHE A 47 4.12 -0.79 -27.74
N ILE A 48 3.53 0.36 -28.02
CA ILE A 48 4.01 1.34 -29.00
C ILE A 48 4.55 2.60 -28.31
N GLY A 49 5.07 3.55 -29.09
CA GLY A 49 5.53 4.85 -28.58
C GLY A 49 6.79 4.75 -27.72
N ILE A 50 7.68 3.83 -28.08
CA ILE A 50 9.02 3.69 -27.48
C ILE A 50 9.96 4.59 -28.30
N ASP A 51 10.29 5.76 -27.77
CA ASP A 51 11.38 6.60 -28.26
C ASP A 51 12.72 6.19 -27.62
N GLU A 52 13.82 6.85 -28.00
CA GLU A 52 15.17 6.52 -27.51
C GLU A 52 15.28 6.64 -25.98
N GLU A 53 14.59 7.60 -25.36
CA GLU A 53 14.60 7.81 -23.91
C GLU A 53 13.87 6.68 -23.17
N LYS A 54 12.70 6.26 -23.68
CA LYS A 54 11.97 5.12 -23.14
C LYS A 54 12.72 3.82 -23.39
N GLU A 55 13.31 3.62 -24.56
CA GLU A 55 14.09 2.42 -24.86
C GLU A 55 15.29 2.27 -23.91
N PHE A 56 16.00 3.37 -23.66
CA PHE A 56 17.07 3.43 -22.65
C PHE A 56 16.55 3.07 -21.25
N SER A 57 15.42 3.66 -20.84
CA SER A 57 14.80 3.38 -19.54
C SER A 57 14.39 1.91 -19.41
N MET A 58 13.83 1.33 -20.47
CA MET A 58 13.46 -0.08 -20.56
C MET A 58 14.67 -1.00 -20.50
N ALA A 59 15.81 -0.60 -21.09
CA ALA A 59 17.06 -1.34 -20.97
C ALA A 59 17.62 -1.32 -19.53
N ILE A 60 17.58 -0.17 -18.85
CA ILE A 60 18.01 -0.05 -17.44
C ILE A 60 17.12 -0.89 -16.52
N LEU A 61 15.81 -0.80 -16.69
CA LEU A 61 14.81 -1.46 -15.84
C LEU A 61 14.54 -2.91 -16.24
N ASP A 62 15.24 -3.42 -17.25
CA ASP A 62 15.09 -4.78 -17.78
C ASP A 62 13.65 -5.10 -18.21
N VAL A 63 12.98 -4.19 -18.90
CA VAL A 63 11.65 -4.45 -19.49
C VAL A 63 11.84 -5.35 -20.71
N SER A 64 12.01 -6.65 -20.49
CA SER A 64 12.24 -7.63 -21.55
C SER A 64 10.96 -7.93 -22.34
N VAL A 65 11.12 -8.43 -23.57
CA VAL A 65 10.01 -8.89 -24.41
C VAL A 65 9.29 -10.07 -23.75
N ALA A 66 10.04 -10.93 -23.05
CA ALA A 66 9.48 -12.03 -22.27
C ALA A 66 8.57 -11.51 -21.13
N PHE A 67 9.03 -10.52 -20.36
CA PHE A 67 8.24 -9.88 -19.31
C PHE A 67 6.98 -9.21 -19.88
N ALA A 68 7.11 -8.47 -20.99
CA ALA A 68 5.97 -7.83 -21.63
C ALA A 68 4.90 -8.84 -22.09
N LYS A 69 5.32 -9.97 -22.68
CA LYS A 69 4.42 -11.08 -23.05
C LYS A 69 3.71 -11.66 -21.83
N GLU A 70 4.47 -11.90 -20.77
CA GLU A 70 3.95 -12.49 -19.54
C GLU A 70 2.89 -11.59 -18.90
N ILE A 71 3.18 -10.30 -18.69
CA ILE A 71 2.23 -9.36 -18.10
C ILE A 71 1.02 -9.16 -19.02
N LYS A 72 1.22 -9.06 -20.33
CA LYS A 72 0.11 -8.99 -21.29
C LYS A 72 -0.82 -10.20 -21.19
N SER A 73 -0.28 -11.40 -20.97
CA SER A 73 -1.09 -12.63 -20.80
C SER A 73 -2.01 -12.60 -19.57
N LYS A 74 -1.75 -11.70 -18.60
CA LYS A 74 -2.61 -11.52 -17.43
C LYS A 74 -3.90 -10.75 -17.73
N ASN A 75 -4.06 -10.19 -18.94
CA ASN A 75 -5.25 -9.45 -19.36
C ASN A 75 -5.59 -8.29 -18.41
N VAL A 76 -4.58 -7.51 -18.02
CA VAL A 76 -4.74 -6.32 -17.19
C VAL A 76 -5.17 -5.15 -18.07
N HIS A 77 -6.23 -4.46 -17.69
CA HIS A 77 -6.73 -3.22 -18.30
C HIS A 77 -5.79 -2.05 -18.01
N GLY A 78 -5.71 -1.11 -18.96
CA GLY A 78 -4.84 0.06 -18.86
C GLY A 78 -3.34 -0.27 -18.97
N LEU A 79 -2.97 -1.48 -19.38
CA LEU A 79 -1.59 -1.87 -19.58
C LEU A 79 -1.03 -1.29 -20.89
N ASP A 80 -0.23 -0.22 -20.78
CA ASP A 80 0.54 0.37 -21.88
C ASP A 80 2.05 0.27 -21.64
N THR A 81 2.86 0.87 -22.52
CA THR A 81 4.32 0.88 -22.43
C THR A 81 4.81 1.51 -21.13
N ASP A 82 4.20 2.61 -20.68
CA ASP A 82 4.59 3.31 -19.46
C ASP A 82 4.23 2.49 -18.22
N LYS A 83 3.12 1.73 -18.26
CA LYS A 83 2.79 0.76 -17.21
C LYS A 83 3.79 -0.38 -17.12
N LEU A 84 4.37 -0.88 -18.21
CA LEU A 84 5.42 -1.91 -18.12
C LEU A 84 6.66 -1.40 -17.39
N ILE A 85 7.05 -0.15 -17.66
CA ILE A 85 8.14 0.54 -16.96
C ILE A 85 7.78 0.67 -15.47
N ALA A 86 6.58 1.17 -15.16
CA ALA A 86 6.10 1.30 -13.78
C ALA A 86 6.06 -0.06 -13.06
N PHE A 87 5.66 -1.13 -13.73
CA PHE A 87 5.62 -2.47 -13.16
C PHE A 87 7.01 -2.96 -12.78
N ARG A 88 8.06 -2.67 -13.57
CA ARG A 88 9.44 -2.96 -13.18
C ARG A 88 9.89 -2.12 -11.97
N ILE A 89 9.59 -0.82 -11.96
CA ILE A 89 9.94 0.09 -10.85
C ILE A 89 9.31 -0.37 -9.53
N PHE A 90 8.00 -0.63 -9.55
CA PHE A 90 7.22 -1.02 -8.37
C PHE A 90 7.15 -2.53 -8.14
N LYS A 91 7.89 -3.31 -8.93
CA LYS A 91 7.97 -4.79 -8.85
C LYS A 91 6.61 -5.49 -8.97
N VAL A 92 5.69 -4.96 -9.78
CA VAL A 92 4.46 -5.68 -10.15
C VAL A 92 4.86 -6.83 -11.07
N SER A 93 4.71 -8.06 -10.60
CA SER A 93 5.06 -9.26 -11.33
C SER A 93 3.82 -10.11 -11.65
N SER A 94 3.97 -11.02 -12.61
CA SER A 94 2.99 -12.03 -12.96
C SER A 94 2.55 -12.86 -11.74
N GLU A 95 3.52 -13.27 -10.91
CA GLU A 95 3.27 -14.04 -9.68
C GLU A 95 2.51 -13.22 -8.64
N PHE A 96 2.78 -11.92 -8.54
CA PHE A 96 2.04 -11.03 -7.66
C PHE A 96 0.58 -10.91 -8.07
N ILE A 97 0.32 -10.72 -9.37
CA ILE A 97 -1.04 -10.65 -9.93
C ILE A 97 -1.78 -11.98 -9.67
N ASP A 98 -1.13 -13.12 -9.93
CA ASP A 98 -1.72 -14.44 -9.68
C ASP A 98 -2.01 -14.68 -8.20
N ALA A 99 -1.12 -14.26 -7.30
CA ALA A 99 -1.31 -14.39 -5.86
C ALA A 99 -2.50 -13.56 -5.37
N LEU A 100 -2.68 -12.33 -5.86
CA LEU A 100 -3.86 -11.51 -5.57
C LEU A 100 -5.15 -12.18 -6.08
N ARG A 101 -5.12 -12.75 -7.29
CA ARG A 101 -6.24 -13.51 -7.86
C ARG A 101 -6.60 -14.73 -7.04
N LYS A 102 -5.60 -15.49 -6.61
CA LYS A 102 -5.77 -16.63 -5.72
C LYS A 102 -6.34 -16.23 -4.36
N ALA A 103 -5.96 -15.06 -3.85
CA ALA A 103 -6.53 -14.49 -2.63
C ALA A 103 -7.97 -13.96 -2.83
N GLY A 104 -8.46 -13.91 -4.07
CA GLY A 104 -9.85 -13.57 -4.40
C GLY A 104 -10.05 -12.16 -4.93
N LEU A 105 -9.01 -11.40 -5.24
CA LEU A 105 -9.15 -10.12 -5.95
C LEU A 105 -9.18 -10.29 -7.47
N PRO A 106 -9.92 -9.46 -8.22
CA PRO A 106 -9.85 -9.48 -9.68
C PRO A 106 -8.44 -9.16 -10.20
N ALA A 107 -7.79 -8.13 -9.64
CA ALA A 107 -6.45 -7.68 -10.03
C ALA A 107 -6.36 -7.47 -11.56
N THR A 108 -7.26 -6.64 -12.07
CA THR A 108 -7.44 -6.40 -13.52
C THR A 108 -7.07 -4.97 -13.94
N ASP A 109 -6.74 -4.07 -13.01
CA ASP A 109 -6.41 -2.69 -13.32
C ASP A 109 -4.91 -2.41 -13.06
N ALA A 110 -4.21 -1.88 -14.07
CA ALA A 110 -2.77 -1.64 -13.98
C ALA A 110 -2.40 -0.57 -12.95
N ASP A 111 -3.20 0.48 -12.82
CA ASP A 111 -2.99 1.54 -11.84
C ASP A 111 -3.20 1.03 -10.41
N LYS A 112 -4.23 0.22 -10.19
CA LYS A 112 -4.45 -0.42 -8.88
C LYS A 112 -3.31 -1.37 -8.50
N LEU A 113 -2.79 -2.15 -9.44
CA LEU A 113 -1.65 -3.04 -9.18
C LEU A 113 -0.38 -2.29 -8.76
N VAL A 114 -0.11 -1.14 -9.39
CA VAL A 114 0.97 -0.24 -8.98
C VAL A 114 0.69 0.32 -7.59
N ALA A 115 -0.52 0.84 -7.34
CA ALA A 115 -0.91 1.37 -6.04
C ALA A 115 -0.78 0.33 -4.91
N PHE A 116 -1.13 -0.94 -5.18
CA PHE A 116 -0.96 -2.04 -4.24
C PHE A 116 0.50 -2.23 -3.83
N ARG A 117 1.43 -2.16 -4.79
CA ARG A 117 2.86 -2.24 -4.48
C ARG A 117 3.36 -1.05 -3.70
N ILE A 118 2.91 0.17 -4.04
CA ILE A 118 3.30 1.40 -3.35
C ILE A 118 2.83 1.41 -1.89
N HIS A 119 1.58 1.02 -1.63
CA HIS A 119 0.98 1.06 -0.31
C HIS A 119 1.12 -0.26 0.48
N GLY A 120 1.64 -1.32 -0.15
CA GLY A 120 1.87 -2.60 0.48
C GLY A 120 0.59 -3.41 0.72
N VAL A 121 -0.36 -3.38 -0.21
CA VAL A 121 -1.47 -4.34 -0.25
C VAL A 121 -0.90 -5.70 -0.64
N SER A 122 -1.13 -6.71 0.20
CA SER A 122 -0.55 -8.05 0.01
C SER A 122 -1.64 -9.13 -0.14
N PRO A 123 -1.36 -10.24 -0.84
CA PRO A 123 -2.27 -11.39 -0.92
C PRO A 123 -2.67 -11.94 0.46
N GLU A 124 -1.77 -11.89 1.43
CA GLU A 124 -2.01 -12.34 2.81
C GLU A 124 -3.05 -11.46 3.51
N MET A 125 -2.95 -10.14 3.36
CA MET A 125 -3.95 -9.21 3.90
C MET A 125 -5.32 -9.46 3.28
N VAL A 126 -5.39 -9.63 1.96
CA VAL A 126 -6.64 -9.93 1.24
C VAL A 126 -7.25 -11.23 1.74
N GLY A 127 -6.43 -12.28 1.86
CA GLY A 127 -6.85 -13.58 2.37
C GLY A 127 -7.38 -13.50 3.80
N TYR A 128 -6.69 -12.78 4.69
CA TYR A 128 -7.13 -12.55 6.06
C TYR A 128 -8.51 -11.87 6.13
N LEU A 129 -8.70 -10.80 5.34
CA LEU A 129 -9.96 -10.06 5.34
C LEU A 129 -11.13 -10.92 4.87
N ARG A 130 -10.95 -11.69 3.80
CA ARG A 130 -11.98 -12.61 3.30
C ARG A 130 -12.29 -13.74 4.26
N GLN A 131 -11.27 -14.32 4.92
CA GLN A 131 -11.47 -15.33 5.98
C GLN A 131 -12.21 -14.75 7.18
N SER A 132 -12.04 -13.45 7.44
CA SER A 132 -12.76 -12.70 8.48
C SER A 132 -14.14 -12.20 8.03
N GLY A 133 -14.62 -12.64 6.86
CA GLY A 133 -15.96 -12.33 6.35
C GLY A 133 -16.09 -11.01 5.58
N TYR A 134 -15.01 -10.26 5.39
CA TYR A 134 -15.05 -9.01 4.64
C TYR A 134 -14.91 -9.22 3.12
N GLN A 135 -15.47 -8.30 2.36
CA GLN A 135 -15.35 -8.24 0.90
C GLN A 135 -14.88 -6.85 0.48
N PRO A 136 -13.60 -6.49 0.73
CA PRO A 136 -13.11 -5.16 0.38
C PRO A 136 -13.00 -4.99 -1.14
N ASP A 137 -13.36 -3.80 -1.62
CA ASP A 137 -12.93 -3.35 -2.93
C ASP A 137 -11.45 -2.92 -2.91
N GLU A 138 -10.91 -2.68 -4.10
CA GLU A 138 -9.49 -2.36 -4.28
C GLU A 138 -9.12 -1.01 -3.65
N ASP A 139 -10.03 -0.04 -3.65
CA ASP A 139 -9.83 1.27 -3.03
C ASP A 139 -9.78 1.21 -1.51
N THR A 140 -10.66 0.39 -0.91
CA THR A 140 -10.69 0.15 0.52
C THR A 140 -9.39 -0.50 0.99
N LEU A 141 -8.84 -1.45 0.23
CA LEU A 141 -7.55 -2.07 0.58
C LEU A 141 -6.40 -1.05 0.60
N VAL A 142 -6.35 -0.16 -0.40
CA VAL A 142 -5.35 0.91 -0.45
C VAL A 142 -5.54 1.87 0.72
N ALA A 143 -6.76 2.31 0.98
CA ALA A 143 -7.06 3.22 2.09
C ALA A 143 -6.71 2.61 3.46
N MET A 144 -7.02 1.32 3.68
CA MET A 144 -6.62 0.58 4.86
C MET A 144 -5.11 0.60 5.05
N ARG A 145 -4.33 0.38 3.99
CA ARG A 145 -2.86 0.43 4.05
C ARG A 145 -2.34 1.83 4.35
N ILE A 146 -2.88 2.86 3.70
CA ILE A 146 -2.49 4.26 3.91
C ILE A 146 -2.71 4.67 5.37
N HIS A 147 -3.84 4.29 5.96
CA HIS A 147 -4.18 4.64 7.35
C HIS A 147 -3.68 3.60 8.37
N GLY A 148 -3.04 2.53 7.91
CA GLY A 148 -2.42 1.51 8.76
C GLY A 148 -3.40 0.55 9.44
N VAL A 149 -4.59 0.34 8.88
CA VAL A 149 -5.47 -0.75 9.30
C VAL A 149 -4.82 -2.09 8.92
N SER A 150 -4.28 -2.80 9.91
CA SER A 150 -3.61 -4.09 9.74
C SER A 150 -4.43 -5.25 10.33
N PRO A 151 -4.19 -6.51 9.89
CA PRO A 151 -4.74 -7.68 10.56
C PRO A 151 -4.47 -7.71 12.07
N ASP A 152 -3.26 -7.34 12.50
CA ASP A 152 -2.90 -7.29 13.93
C ASP A 152 -3.75 -6.28 14.70
N TYR A 153 -3.95 -5.08 14.16
CA TYR A 153 -4.82 -4.06 14.75
C TYR A 153 -6.27 -4.56 14.87
N MET A 154 -6.78 -5.26 13.86
CA MET A 154 -8.12 -5.86 13.90
C MET A 154 -8.21 -6.96 14.97
N GLN A 155 -7.16 -7.76 15.15
CA GLN A 155 -7.11 -8.79 16.20
C GLN A 155 -7.05 -8.19 17.59
N GLU A 156 -6.36 -7.07 17.78
CA GLU A 156 -6.35 -6.33 19.05
C GLU A 156 -7.75 -5.81 19.39
N LEU A 157 -8.41 -5.13 18.45
CA LEU A 157 -9.79 -4.66 18.64
C LEU A 157 -10.76 -5.81 18.97
N LYS A 158 -10.58 -6.97 18.35
CA LYS A 158 -11.38 -8.16 18.63
C LYS A 158 -11.24 -8.65 20.08
N LYS A 159 -10.06 -8.52 20.70
CA LYS A 159 -9.85 -8.86 22.13
C LYS A 159 -10.66 -7.96 23.05
N ASP A 160 -10.87 -6.71 22.65
CA ASP A 160 -11.68 -5.73 23.38
C ASP A 160 -13.18 -5.85 23.09
N GLY A 161 -13.59 -6.89 22.33
CA GLY A 161 -14.98 -7.17 21.99
C GLY A 161 -15.49 -6.48 20.74
N TYR A 162 -14.61 -5.86 19.95
CA TYR A 162 -14.98 -5.22 18.68
C TYR A 162 -14.66 -6.14 17.50
N ASP A 163 -15.56 -7.09 17.27
CA ASP A 163 -15.51 -7.97 16.11
C ASP A 163 -16.40 -7.42 14.97
N HIS A 164 -16.06 -7.73 13.72
CA HIS A 164 -16.87 -7.36 12.53
C HIS A 164 -17.17 -5.85 12.37
N ILE A 165 -16.27 -4.96 12.80
CA ILE A 165 -16.39 -3.52 12.51
C ILE A 165 -16.28 -3.29 11.00
N ASP A 166 -17.20 -2.50 10.44
CA ASP A 166 -17.13 -2.07 9.05
C ASP A 166 -15.75 -1.50 8.67
N LEU A 167 -15.25 -1.80 7.46
CA LEU A 167 -13.90 -1.43 7.06
C LEU A 167 -13.68 0.09 7.02
N GLN A 168 -14.70 0.87 6.61
CA GLN A 168 -14.60 2.33 6.62
C GLN A 168 -14.54 2.86 8.05
N LYS A 169 -15.21 2.17 8.99
CA LYS A 169 -15.12 2.50 10.41
C LYS A 169 -13.74 2.18 10.99
N LEU A 170 -13.12 1.07 10.61
CA LEU A 170 -11.73 0.75 10.99
C LEU A 170 -10.74 1.78 10.44
N ILE A 171 -10.95 2.25 9.20
CA ILE A 171 -10.16 3.35 8.63
C ILE A 171 -10.35 4.63 9.45
N ALA A 172 -11.59 5.00 9.78
CA ALA A 172 -11.89 6.16 10.62
C ALA A 172 -11.25 6.06 12.01
N PHE A 173 -11.25 4.87 12.62
CA PHE A 173 -10.56 4.63 13.89
C PHE A 173 -9.08 5.01 13.80
N ARG A 174 -8.38 4.56 12.76
CA ARG A 174 -6.97 4.90 12.56
C ARG A 174 -6.76 6.39 12.28
N ILE A 175 -7.61 7.01 11.47
CA ILE A 175 -7.54 8.46 11.17
C ILE A 175 -7.67 9.30 12.45
N HIS A 176 -8.60 8.94 13.33
CA HIS A 176 -8.87 9.70 14.56
C HIS A 176 -8.08 9.18 15.78
N GLY A 177 -7.29 8.12 15.63
CA GLY A 177 -6.44 7.56 16.68
C GLY A 177 -7.20 6.80 17.77
N VAL A 178 -8.27 6.09 17.42
CA VAL A 178 -8.88 5.09 18.29
C VAL A 178 -7.92 3.89 18.39
N SER A 179 -7.27 3.74 19.54
CA SER A 179 -6.34 2.63 19.82
C SER A 179 -6.95 1.61 20.80
N PRO A 180 -6.44 0.36 20.84
CA PRO A 180 -6.80 -0.61 21.87
C PRO A 180 -6.55 -0.07 23.29
N ASP A 181 -5.41 0.60 23.53
CA ASP A 181 -5.11 1.26 24.82
C ASP A 181 -6.16 2.32 25.21
N PHE A 182 -6.66 3.10 24.24
CA PHE A 182 -7.74 4.05 24.49
C PHE A 182 -9.03 3.33 24.91
N ILE A 183 -9.39 2.27 24.20
CA ILE A 183 -10.58 1.44 24.50
C ILE A 183 -10.45 0.79 25.89
N GLU A 184 -9.32 0.16 26.20
CA GLU A 184 -9.06 -0.48 27.50
C GLU A 184 -9.20 0.54 28.64
N LYS A 185 -8.60 1.73 28.51
CA LYS A 185 -8.73 2.79 29.50
C LYS A 185 -10.19 3.23 29.69
N LEU A 186 -10.98 3.35 28.62
CA LEU A 186 -12.41 3.65 28.74
C LEU A 186 -13.17 2.57 29.51
N GLN A 187 -12.84 1.29 29.30
CA GLN A 187 -13.44 0.18 30.04
C GLN A 187 -13.14 0.29 31.54
N THR A 188 -11.91 0.64 31.93
CA THR A 188 -11.55 0.86 33.35
C THR A 188 -12.32 2.02 33.99
N LEU A 189 -12.71 3.01 33.20
CA LEU A 189 -13.49 4.18 33.63
C LEU A 189 -15.01 3.94 33.65
N GLY A 190 -15.45 2.71 33.33
CA GLY A 190 -16.84 2.28 33.38
C GLY A 190 -17.56 2.27 32.03
N PHE A 191 -16.89 2.67 30.94
CA PHE A 191 -17.43 2.62 29.58
C PHE A 191 -17.04 1.30 28.93
N LYS A 192 -17.78 0.23 29.24
CA LYS A 192 -17.39 -1.14 28.91
C LYS A 192 -17.36 -1.46 27.41
N HIS A 193 -18.29 -0.92 26.64
CA HIS A 193 -18.37 -1.19 25.20
C HIS A 193 -19.05 -0.03 24.47
N PRO A 194 -18.38 1.14 24.35
CA PRO A 194 -18.85 2.23 23.51
C PRO A 194 -19.18 1.77 22.09
N GLU A 195 -20.20 2.35 21.47
CA GLU A 195 -20.43 2.11 20.04
C GLU A 195 -19.23 2.65 19.22
N PRO A 196 -18.88 2.04 18.08
CA PRO A 196 -17.77 2.50 17.24
C PRO A 196 -17.82 3.99 16.90
N ASP A 197 -19.01 4.52 16.63
CA ASP A 197 -19.22 5.95 16.35
C ASP A 197 -18.90 6.84 17.55
N GLN A 198 -19.18 6.36 18.75
CA GLN A 198 -18.87 7.07 19.98
C GLN A 198 -17.36 7.12 20.22
N LEU A 199 -16.62 6.04 19.97
CA LEU A 199 -15.16 6.04 20.06
C LEU A 199 -14.54 7.09 19.13
N VAL A 200 -15.03 7.15 17.89
CA VAL A 200 -14.58 8.14 16.90
C VAL A 200 -14.94 9.56 17.35
N ALA A 201 -16.17 9.81 17.79
CA ALA A 201 -16.61 11.11 18.27
C ALA A 201 -15.79 11.60 19.46
N MET A 202 -15.52 10.72 20.43
CA MET A 202 -14.65 11.02 21.57
C MET A 202 -13.27 11.49 21.12
N ARG A 203 -12.66 10.80 20.14
CA ARG A 203 -11.35 11.19 19.60
C ARG A 203 -11.39 12.51 18.85
N ILE A 204 -12.42 12.75 18.02
CA ILE A 204 -12.60 14.01 17.28
C ILE A 204 -12.71 15.20 18.24
N HIS A 205 -13.47 15.05 19.32
CA HIS A 205 -13.73 16.12 20.30
C HIS A 205 -12.74 16.14 21.47
N GLY A 206 -11.70 15.31 21.43
CA GLY A 206 -10.65 15.26 22.45
C GLY A 206 -11.14 14.83 23.83
N VAL A 207 -12.15 13.97 23.91
CA VAL A 207 -12.56 13.29 25.14
C VAL A 207 -11.52 12.21 25.45
N SER A 208 -10.63 12.49 26.41
CA SER A 208 -9.57 11.56 26.83
C SER A 208 -9.90 10.83 28.15
N PRO A 209 -9.24 9.71 28.45
CA PRO A 209 -9.36 9.05 29.76
C PRO A 209 -9.03 9.97 30.95
N GLU A 210 -8.06 10.88 30.78
CA GLU A 210 -7.66 11.86 31.79
C GLU A 210 -8.77 12.90 32.03
N PHE A 211 -9.41 13.37 30.95
CA PHE A 211 -10.55 14.28 31.05
C PHE A 211 -11.71 13.63 31.83
N ILE A 212 -12.06 12.39 31.48
CA ILE A 212 -13.10 11.62 32.17
C ILE A 212 -12.75 11.44 33.66
N SER A 213 -11.51 11.06 33.96
CA SER A 213 -11.02 10.89 35.34
C SER A 213 -11.10 12.20 36.13
N GLY A 214 -10.76 13.33 35.51
CA GLY A 214 -10.87 14.66 36.09
C GLY A 214 -12.30 14.99 36.52
N LEU A 215 -13.28 14.77 35.64
CA LEU A 215 -14.70 14.98 35.96
C LEU A 215 -15.16 14.08 37.11
N GLN A 216 -14.81 12.79 37.08
CA GLN A 216 -15.16 11.84 38.14
C GLN A 216 -14.58 12.26 39.51
N SER A 217 -13.35 12.80 39.52
CA SER A 217 -12.69 13.30 40.75
C SER A 217 -13.40 14.51 41.36
N ARG A 218 -14.06 15.34 40.54
CA ARG A 218 -14.87 16.50 40.96
C ARG A 218 -16.32 16.14 41.29
N GLY A 219 -16.64 14.84 41.32
CA GLY A 219 -17.98 14.34 41.66
C GLY A 219 -18.95 14.27 40.49
N MET A 220 -18.55 14.67 39.28
CA MET A 220 -19.36 14.50 38.06
C MET A 220 -19.25 13.05 37.56
N LYS A 221 -20.07 12.18 38.12
CA LYS A 221 -20.14 10.74 37.79
C LYS A 221 -21.37 10.45 36.92
N ASN A 222 -21.38 9.27 36.29
CA ASN A 222 -22.50 8.76 35.47
C ASN A 222 -22.84 9.62 34.24
N LEU A 223 -21.85 10.31 33.66
CA LEU A 223 -22.02 11.01 32.39
C LEU A 223 -22.05 10.00 31.23
N THR A 224 -22.97 10.20 30.28
CA THR A 224 -22.96 9.45 29.02
C THR A 224 -21.82 9.94 28.13
N ILE A 225 -21.44 9.15 27.11
CA ILE A 225 -20.41 9.57 26.15
C ILE A 225 -20.84 10.84 25.41
N ASP A 226 -22.11 10.94 25.01
CA ASP A 226 -22.64 12.13 24.34
C ASP A 226 -22.54 13.37 25.23
N GLN A 227 -22.75 13.21 26.55
CA GLN A 227 -22.54 14.30 27.51
C GLN A 227 -21.06 14.68 27.60
N LEU A 228 -20.14 13.71 27.68
CA LEU A 228 -18.70 13.98 27.70
C LEU A 228 -18.24 14.73 26.44
N VAL A 229 -18.72 14.30 25.28
CA VAL A 229 -18.47 14.96 23.99
C VAL A 229 -19.03 16.39 24.00
N SER A 230 -20.27 16.56 24.47
CA SER A 230 -20.90 17.88 24.59
C SER A 230 -20.10 18.82 25.50
N LEU A 231 -19.64 18.35 26.66
CA LEU A 231 -18.81 19.15 27.57
C LEU A 231 -17.53 19.66 26.88
N ARG A 232 -16.85 18.80 26.12
CA ARG A 232 -15.65 19.19 25.34
C ARG A 232 -15.96 20.20 24.24
N ILE A 233 -17.07 20.03 23.53
CA ILE A 233 -17.52 21.00 22.51
C ILE A 233 -17.76 22.39 23.13
N HIS A 234 -18.26 22.43 24.37
CA HIS A 234 -18.52 23.68 25.09
C HIS A 234 -17.29 24.20 25.89
N GLY A 235 -16.13 23.57 25.76
CA GLY A 235 -14.89 24.01 26.42
C GLY A 235 -14.90 23.84 27.94
N ILE A 236 -15.66 22.87 28.46
CA ILE A 236 -15.69 22.55 29.89
C ILE A 236 -14.59 21.53 30.19
N ASP A 237 -13.67 21.89 31.09
CA ASP A 237 -12.55 21.07 31.60
C ASP A 237 -12.75 20.68 33.07
#